data_AF-A0A6I1QKW6-F1
#
_entry.id   AF-A0A6I1QKW6-F1
#
_cell.length_a   1.000
_cell.length_b   1.000
_cell.length_c   1.000
_cell.angle_alpha   90.00
_cell.angle_beta   90.00
_cell.angle_gamma   90.00
#
_symmetry.space_group_name_H-M   'P 1'
#
loop_
_entity.id
_entity.type
_entity.pdbx_description
1 polymer ?
#
loop_
_entity_poly.entity_id
_entity_poly.type
_entity_poly.pdbx_seq_one_letter_code
_entity_poly.pdbx_strand_id
1 'polypeptide(L)'
;MHLHAIIQIPKEERHTHPVFAKLPELESFAKSDKERKILAMFRTFRMVGSPYILPPGTPQEPSSILRDAFRKTFKDPAFLREFKKMVGDDPTPLTPEGQEKAIKDIPRDSDVIALFKTIAGNDPLPQR
;
A
#
# COMPACT_ATOMS: atom_id res chain seq x y z
N MET A 1 1.65 -20.62 21.21
CA MET A 1 1.12 -20.77 19.84
C MET A 1 2.15 -20.18 18.88
N HIS A 2 2.72 -20.97 17.97
CA HIS A 2 3.72 -20.49 17.00
C HIS A 2 3.02 -20.18 15.68
N LEU A 3 2.59 -18.93 15.50
CA LEU A 3 1.95 -18.46 14.26
C LEU A 3 3.01 -17.81 13.38
N HIS A 4 3.21 -18.37 12.18
CA HIS A 4 4.03 -17.76 11.13
C HIS A 4 3.12 -17.48 9.93
N ALA A 5 3.03 -16.22 9.53
CA ALA A 5 2.23 -15.77 8.39
C ALA A 5 2.97 -14.65 7.67
N ILE A 6 2.55 -14.36 6.44
CA ILE A 6 3.09 -13.27 5.63
C ILE A 6 1.96 -12.36 5.15
N ILE A 7 2.26 -11.08 4.97
CA ILE A 7 1.39 -10.16 4.21
C ILE A 7 2.19 -9.63 3.03
N GLN A 8 1.86 -10.10 1.83
CA GLN A 8 2.47 -9.62 0.59
C GLN A 8 1.85 -8.29 0.17
N ILE A 9 2.71 -7.36 -0.26
CA ILE A 9 2.34 -6.00 -0.66
C ILE A 9 3.19 -5.62 -1.88
N PRO A 10 2.66 -5.70 -3.11
CA PRO A 10 1.30 -6.13 -3.50
C PRO A 10 1.02 -7.62 -3.25
N LYS A 11 -0.27 -7.99 -3.19
CA LYS A 11 -0.73 -9.35 -2.81
C LYS A 11 -0.26 -10.42 -3.80
N GLU A 12 -0.16 -10.04 -5.06
CA GLU A 12 0.19 -10.90 -6.18
C GLU A 12 1.70 -11.20 -6.24
N GLU A 13 2.52 -10.40 -5.54
CA GLU A 13 3.97 -10.50 -5.58
C GLU A 13 4.49 -11.52 -4.55
N ARG A 14 4.69 -12.74 -5.04
CA ARG A 14 5.25 -13.84 -4.24
C ARG A 14 6.70 -13.61 -3.89
N HIS A 15 6.98 -13.72 -2.59
CA HIS A 15 8.35 -13.68 -2.09
C HIS A 15 9.15 -14.86 -2.68
N THR A 16 10.33 -14.57 -3.24
CA THR A 16 11.17 -15.56 -3.94
C THR A 16 11.87 -16.53 -2.99
N HIS A 17 12.24 -16.07 -1.79
CA HIS A 17 12.89 -16.90 -0.78
C HIS A 17 12.02 -18.09 -0.30
N PRO A 18 12.52 -19.34 -0.32
CA PRO A 18 11.73 -20.55 -0.01
C PRO A 18 11.10 -20.56 1.39
N VAL A 19 11.71 -19.91 2.38
CA VAL A 19 11.17 -19.84 3.74
C VAL A 19 9.89 -19.01 3.80
N PHE A 20 9.78 -17.95 3.01
CA PHE A 20 8.64 -17.03 3.02
C PHE A 20 7.56 -17.46 2.03
N ALA A 21 7.95 -18.05 0.89
CA ALA A 21 7.02 -18.56 -0.13
C ALA A 21 6.03 -19.61 0.39
N LYS A 22 6.37 -20.33 1.47
CA LYS A 22 5.53 -21.35 2.10
C LYS A 22 4.62 -20.83 3.21
N LEU A 23 4.75 -19.56 3.61
CA LEU A 23 3.95 -19.01 4.70
C LEU A 23 2.53 -18.71 4.20
N PRO A 24 1.50 -18.95 5.03
CA PRO A 24 0.13 -18.58 4.69
C PRO A 24 -0.02 -17.06 4.63
N GLU A 25 -0.81 -16.58 3.67
CA GLU A 25 -1.21 -15.17 3.61
C GLU A 25 -2.03 -14.80 4.86
N LEU A 26 -1.75 -13.63 5.45
CA LEU A 26 -2.42 -13.15 6.66
C LEU A 26 -3.95 -13.08 6.49
N GLU A 27 -4.41 -12.76 5.28
CA GLU A 27 -5.84 -12.70 4.93
C GLU A 27 -6.55 -14.07 5.01
N SER A 28 -5.82 -15.19 4.94
CA SER A 28 -6.40 -16.54 5.10
C SER A 28 -6.96 -16.79 6.50
N PHE A 29 -6.55 -16.00 7.51
CA PHE A 29 -7.05 -16.10 8.87
C PHE A 29 -8.30 -15.25 9.13
N ALA A 30 -8.74 -14.47 8.13
CA ALA A 30 -9.94 -13.66 8.23
C ALA A 30 -11.22 -14.52 8.12
N LYS A 31 -12.05 -14.47 9.15
CA LYS A 31 -13.29 -15.24 9.28
C LYS A 31 -14.51 -14.52 8.74
N SER A 32 -14.46 -13.20 8.65
CA SER A 32 -15.56 -12.36 8.18
C SER A 32 -15.14 -11.43 7.04
N ASP A 33 -16.11 -10.96 6.26
CA ASP A 33 -15.87 -9.97 5.20
C ASP A 33 -15.35 -8.65 5.78
N LYS A 34 -15.77 -8.30 7.00
CA LYS A 34 -15.27 -7.13 7.72
C LYS A 34 -13.77 -7.23 7.98
N GLU A 35 -13.29 -8.38 8.48
CA GLU A 35 -11.86 -8.63 8.69
C GLU A 35 -11.08 -8.58 7.36
N ARG A 36 -11.62 -9.15 6.28
CA ARG A 36 -10.99 -9.09 4.95
C ARG A 36 -10.85 -7.65 4.44
N LYS A 37 -11.91 -6.84 4.59
CA LYS A 37 -11.87 -5.42 4.20
C LYS A 37 -10.86 -4.62 5.01
N ILE A 38 -10.71 -4.88 6.31
CA ILE A 38 -9.67 -4.24 7.15
C ILE A 38 -8.27 -4.58 6.67
N LEU A 39 -8.00 -5.87 6.40
CA LEU A 39 -6.70 -6.31 5.89
C LEU A 39 -6.43 -5.72 4.49
N ALA A 40 -7.45 -5.60 3.65
CA ALA A 40 -7.34 -4.93 2.36
C ALA A 40 -6.98 -3.43 2.54
N MET A 41 -7.66 -2.72 3.45
CA MET A 41 -7.31 -1.32 3.78
C MET A 41 -5.87 -1.18 4.27
N PHE A 42 -5.45 -2.04 5.22
CA PHE A 42 -4.08 -2.06 5.72
C PHE A 42 -3.06 -2.26 4.59
N ARG A 43 -3.28 -3.25 3.73
CA ARG A 43 -2.42 -3.55 2.59
C ARG A 43 -2.32 -2.34 1.65
N THR A 44 -3.44 -1.72 1.31
CA THR A 44 -3.46 -0.57 0.41
C THR A 44 -2.75 0.64 0.99
N PHE A 45 -2.95 0.97 2.27
CA PHE A 45 -2.22 2.07 2.90
C PHE A 45 -0.71 1.82 2.94
N ARG A 46 -0.29 0.59 3.21
CA ARG A 46 1.13 0.24 3.22
C ARG A 46 1.75 0.21 1.82
N MET A 47 0.96 -0.09 0.79
CA MET A 47 1.36 -0.05 -0.63
C MET A 47 1.50 1.38 -1.14
N VAL A 48 0.50 2.23 -0.88
CA VAL A 48 0.50 3.63 -1.30
C VAL A 48 1.57 4.44 -0.56
N GLY A 49 1.87 4.07 0.70
CA GLY A 49 2.97 4.65 1.46
C GLY A 49 2.73 6.12 1.79
N SER A 50 3.58 6.99 1.27
CA SER A 50 3.52 8.45 1.47
C SER A 50 3.21 9.15 0.15
N PRO A 51 1.93 9.19 -0.27
CA PRO A 51 1.54 9.75 -1.57
C PRO A 51 1.60 11.28 -1.57
N TYR A 52 1.82 11.85 -2.75
CA TYR A 52 1.63 13.28 -3.01
C TYR A 52 0.19 13.51 -3.48
N ILE A 53 -0.60 14.22 -2.70
CA ILE A 53 -2.04 14.43 -2.95
C ILE A 53 -2.31 15.92 -3.15
N LEU A 54 -3.06 16.25 -4.21
CA LEU A 54 -3.53 17.60 -4.48
C LEU A 54 -4.97 17.79 -3.94
N PRO A 55 -5.37 19.02 -3.55
CA PRO A 55 -6.72 19.28 -3.08
C PRO A 55 -7.78 18.89 -4.12
N PRO A 56 -8.98 18.49 -3.68
CA PRO A 56 -10.13 18.29 -4.57
C PRO A 56 -10.40 19.56 -5.40
N GLY A 57 -10.71 19.38 -6.69
CA GLY A 57 -10.99 20.49 -7.61
C GLY A 57 -9.75 21.14 -8.23
N THR A 58 -8.54 20.62 -7.96
CA THR A 58 -7.32 21.06 -8.66
C THR A 58 -7.49 20.88 -10.18
N PRO A 59 -7.19 21.90 -11.01
CA PRO A 59 -7.26 21.77 -12.46
C PRO A 59 -6.38 20.62 -12.99
N GLN A 60 -6.77 20.09 -14.15
CA GLN A 60 -6.11 18.95 -14.76
C GLN A 60 -4.65 19.22 -15.14
N GLU A 61 -4.33 20.45 -15.57
CA GLU A 61 -3.00 20.82 -16.04
C GLU A 61 -1.91 20.70 -14.96
N PRO A 62 -2.00 21.34 -13.77
CA PRO A 62 -1.04 21.15 -12.69
C PRO A 62 -0.87 19.69 -12.26
N SER A 63 -1.98 18.95 -12.18
CA SER A 63 -1.98 17.53 -11.86
C SER A 63 -1.19 16.72 -12.89
N SER A 64 -1.35 17.04 -14.17
CA SER A 64 -0.68 16.34 -15.27
C SER A 64 0.83 16.62 -15.28
N ILE A 65 1.22 17.87 -15.04
CA ILE A 65 2.63 18.28 -14.92
C ILE A 65 3.33 17.48 -13.81
N LEU A 66 2.72 17.38 -12.63
CA LEU A 66 3.30 16.63 -11.51
C LEU A 66 3.41 15.14 -11.81
N ARG A 67 2.37 14.52 -12.39
CA ARG A 67 2.40 13.11 -12.81
C ARG A 67 3.54 12.84 -13.79
N ASP A 68 3.71 13.72 -14.77
CA ASP A 68 4.79 13.59 -15.76
C ASP A 68 6.17 13.81 -15.16
N ALA A 69 6.31 14.73 -14.20
CA ALA A 69 7.56 14.93 -13.47
C ALA A 69 7.99 13.66 -12.75
N PHE A 70 7.10 13.02 -11.98
CA PHE A 70 7.42 11.75 -11.31
C PHE A 70 7.80 10.64 -12.29
N ARG A 71 7.07 10.50 -13.41
CA ARG A 71 7.42 9.52 -14.46
C ARG A 71 8.81 9.77 -15.03
N LYS A 72 9.20 11.02 -15.24
CA LYS A 72 10.54 11.39 -15.73
C LYS A 72 11.60 11.09 -14.69
N THR A 73 11.38 11.41 -13.42
CA THR A 73 12.32 11.14 -12.32
C THR A 73 12.67 9.65 -12.23
N PHE A 74 11.67 8.76 -12.23
CA PHE A 74 11.91 7.31 -12.14
C PHE A 74 12.48 6.69 -13.42
N LYS A 75 12.63 7.47 -14.49
CA LYS A 75 13.34 7.08 -15.72
C LYS A 75 14.72 7.73 -15.84
N ASP A 76 15.06 8.68 -14.95
CA ASP A 76 16.31 9.41 -15.00
C ASP A 76 17.46 8.53 -14.47
N PRO A 77 18.47 8.19 -15.30
CA PRO A 77 19.62 7.42 -14.85
C PRO A 77 20.39 8.06 -13.68
N ALA A 78 20.39 9.39 -13.57
CA ALA A 78 21.04 10.08 -12.46
C ALA A 78 20.31 9.82 -11.14
N PHE A 79 18.98 9.92 -11.14
CA PHE A 79 18.15 9.57 -9.99
C PHE A 79 18.34 8.11 -9.59
N LEU A 80 18.27 7.17 -10.54
CA LEU A 80 18.41 5.73 -10.28
C LEU A 80 19.75 5.39 -9.63
N ARG A 81 20.86 6.00 -10.11
CA ARG A 81 22.19 5.81 -9.52
C ARG A 81 22.26 6.30 -8.08
N GLU A 82 21.77 7.51 -7.81
CA GLU A 82 21.84 8.08 -6.47
C GLU A 82 20.89 7.35 -5.51
N PHE A 83 19.70 6.97 -5.96
CA PHE A 83 18.78 6.15 -5.18
C PHE A 83 19.43 4.82 -4.77
N LYS A 84 20.02 4.09 -5.72
CA LYS A 84 20.70 2.82 -5.45
C LYS A 84 21.86 2.99 -4.45
N LYS A 85 22.61 4.09 -4.56
CA LYS A 85 23.70 4.41 -3.63
C LYS A 85 23.18 4.70 -2.21
N MET A 86 22.05 5.39 -2.07
CA MET A 86 21.50 5.77 -0.76
C MET A 86 20.69 4.66 -0.10
N VAL A 87 19.94 3.89 -0.88
CA VAL A 87 18.95 2.90 -0.39
C VAL A 87 19.48 1.47 -0.49
N GLY A 88 20.42 1.20 -1.40
CA GLY A 88 20.97 -0.14 -1.63
C GLY A 88 20.12 -1.04 -2.53
N ASP A 89 19.02 -0.52 -3.08
CA ASP A 89 18.07 -1.25 -3.93
C ASP A 89 17.60 -0.38 -5.10
N ASP A 90 16.94 -1.00 -6.09
CA ASP A 90 16.33 -0.30 -7.21
C ASP A 90 14.96 0.29 -6.78
N PRO A 91 14.59 1.49 -7.26
CA PRO A 91 13.31 2.09 -6.89
C PRO A 91 12.15 1.32 -7.53
N THR A 92 11.15 0.98 -6.72
CA THR A 92 9.91 0.31 -7.14
C THR A 92 8.70 1.25 -7.00
N PRO A 93 8.61 2.32 -7.81
CA PRO A 93 7.57 3.32 -7.65
C PRO A 93 6.20 2.78 -8.05
N LEU A 94 5.17 3.11 -7.28
CA LEU A 94 3.80 3.01 -7.76
C LEU A 94 3.54 4.18 -8.72
N THR A 95 3.17 3.87 -9.97
CA THR A 95 2.87 4.89 -10.98
C THR A 95 1.71 5.79 -10.54
N PRO A 96 1.57 7.01 -11.09
CA PRO A 96 0.45 7.86 -10.75
C PRO A 96 -0.92 7.19 -10.94
N GLU A 97 -1.08 6.42 -12.02
CA GLU A 97 -2.29 5.64 -12.30
C GLU A 97 -2.48 4.52 -11.29
N GLY A 98 -1.40 3.83 -10.94
CA GLY A 98 -1.40 2.78 -9.92
C GLY A 98 -1.81 3.32 -8.55
N GLN A 99 -1.30 4.50 -8.17
CA GLN A 99 -1.67 5.17 -6.91
C GLN A 99 -3.15 5.58 -6.92
N GLU A 100 -3.63 6.18 -8.02
CA GLU A 100 -5.02 6.59 -8.13
C GLU A 100 -5.96 5.38 -8.04
N LYS A 101 -5.63 4.29 -8.73
CA LYS A 101 -6.39 3.03 -8.65
C LYS A 101 -6.40 2.48 -7.23
N ALA A 102 -5.23 2.36 -6.60
CA ALA A 102 -5.11 1.86 -5.24
C ALA A 102 -5.97 2.67 -4.25
N ILE A 103 -5.96 4.00 -4.34
CA ILE A 103 -6.76 4.87 -3.47
C ILE A 103 -8.28 4.75 -3.73
N LYS A 104 -8.69 4.54 -4.99
CA LYS A 104 -10.11 4.32 -5.35
C LYS A 104 -10.62 2.99 -4.83
N ASP A 105 -9.78 1.96 -4.82
CA ASP A 105 -10.14 0.60 -4.41
C ASP A 105 -10.18 0.42 -2.87
N ILE A 106 -9.80 1.45 -2.09
CA ILE A 106 -9.90 1.42 -0.62
C ILE A 106 -11.38 1.29 -0.19
N PRO A 107 -11.74 0.29 0.63
CA PRO A 107 -13.07 0.18 1.22
C PRO A 107 -13.59 1.48 1.85
N ARG A 108 -14.84 1.83 1.55
CA ARG A 108 -15.49 3.08 1.99
C ARG A 108 -16.61 2.87 3.02
N ASP A 109 -16.79 1.64 3.50
CA ASP A 109 -17.80 1.32 4.52
C ASP A 109 -17.46 2.02 5.84
N SER A 110 -18.41 2.78 6.40
CA SER A 110 -18.19 3.61 7.58
C SER A 110 -17.80 2.80 8.82
N ASP A 111 -18.40 1.62 9.00
CA ASP A 111 -18.14 0.73 10.12
C ASP A 111 -16.79 0.00 10.01
N VAL A 112 -16.32 -0.28 8.80
CA VAL A 112 -14.98 -0.81 8.51
C VAL A 112 -13.94 0.28 8.80
N ILE A 113 -14.17 1.51 8.33
CA ILE A 113 -13.27 2.64 8.58
C ILE A 113 -13.15 2.93 10.08
N ALA A 114 -14.28 2.92 10.81
CA ALA A 114 -14.28 3.12 12.25
C ALA A 114 -13.45 2.06 12.96
N LEU A 115 -13.65 0.78 12.62
CA LEU A 115 -12.88 -0.31 13.19
C LEU A 115 -11.39 -0.22 12.84
N PHE A 116 -11.04 0.12 11.60
CA PHE A 116 -9.65 0.33 11.19
C PHE A 116 -8.98 1.43 12.03
N LYS A 117 -9.68 2.56 12.26
CA LYS A 117 -9.17 3.66 13.10
C LYS A 117 -8.93 3.22 14.55
N THR A 118 -9.82 2.44 15.13
CA THR A 118 -9.63 1.87 16.47
C THR A 118 -8.40 0.97 16.52
N ILE A 119 -8.22 0.08 15.52
CA ILE A 119 -7.06 -0.84 15.45
C ILE A 119 -5.74 -0.08 15.22
N ALA A 120 -5.75 0.96 14.38
CA ALA A 120 -4.57 1.75 14.05
C ALA A 120 -4.24 2.83 15.09
N GLY A 121 -5.19 3.13 15.97
CA GLY A 121 -5.05 4.11 17.05
C GLY A 121 -4.55 3.48 18.35
N ASN A 122 -4.80 4.18 19.46
CA ASN A 122 -4.42 3.75 20.81
C ASN A 122 -5.62 3.31 21.65
N ASP A 123 -6.80 3.19 21.04
CA ASP A 123 -8.01 2.76 21.72
C ASP A 123 -7.95 1.26 22.06
N PRO A 124 -8.66 0.78 23.10
CA PRO A 124 -8.76 -0.64 23.38
C PRO A 124 -9.32 -1.41 22.18
N LEU A 125 -8.67 -2.54 21.86
CA LEU A 125 -9.12 -3.39 20.77
C LEU A 125 -10.51 -4.00 21.10
N PRO A 126 -11.44 -4.04 20.15
CA PRO A 126 -12.74 -4.66 20.37
C PRO A 126 -12.60 -6.17 20.54
N GLN A 127 -13.55 -6.77 21.25
CA GLN A 127 -13.64 -8.22 21.32
C GLN A 127 -13.96 -8.79 19.93
N ARG A 128 -13.29 -9.89 19.58
CA ARG A 128 -13.41 -10.56 18.29
C ARG A 128 -14.53 -11.59 18.30
#